data_AF-A0A662WT19-F1
#
_entry.id   AF-A0A662WT19-F1
#
_cell.length_a   1.000
_cell.length_b   1.000
_cell.length_c   1.000
_cell.angle_alpha   90.00
_cell.angle_beta   90.00
_cell.angle_gamma   90.00
#
_symmetry.space_group_name_H-M   'P 1'
#
loop_
_entity.id
_entity.type
_entity.pdbx_description
1 polymer ?
#
loop_
_entity_poly.entity_id
_entity_poly.type
_entity_poly.pdbx_seq_one_letter_code
_entity_poly.pdbx_strand_id
1 'polypeptide(L)' 'VQEEPLNMGFWTYVSPRMETALKQINNDERRPTFVGRAPAAAPATGYNAVHQIEQNRIIKKALTV' A
#
# COMPACT_ATOMS: atom_id res chain seq x y z
N VAL A 1 -2.82 -3.88 -1.32
CA VAL A 1 -2.15 -4.02 -0.01
C VAL A 1 -0.71 -4.40 -0.27
N GLN A 2 0.24 -3.80 0.43
CA GLN A 2 1.66 -4.17 0.36
C GLN A 2 2.31 -4.06 1.75
N GLU A 3 3.40 -4.77 1.97
CA GLU A 3 4.15 -4.68 3.22
C GLU A 3 5.13 -3.51 3.21
N GLU A 4 5.71 -3.21 2.06
CA GLU A 4 6.75 -2.22 1.88
C GLU A 4 6.25 -0.79 2.19
N PRO A 5 7.17 0.12 2.58
CA PRO A 5 6.89 1.56 2.66
C PRO A 5 6.24 2.11 1.39
N LEU A 6 5.40 3.15 1.52
CA LEU A 6 4.71 3.81 0.38
C LEU A 6 5.64 4.20 -0.78
N ASN A 7 6.85 4.68 -0.46
CA ASN A 7 7.87 5.10 -1.42
C ASN A 7 8.69 3.92 -1.98
N MET A 8 8.33 2.69 -1.64
CA MET A 8 8.97 1.44 -2.07
C MET A 8 7.91 0.46 -2.59
N GLY A 9 8.38 -0.71 -3.02
CA GLY A 9 7.50 -1.73 -3.60
C GLY A 9 6.88 -1.26 -4.92
N PHE A 10 5.68 -1.74 -5.20
CA PHE A 10 5.05 -1.59 -6.51
C PHE A 10 4.07 -0.42 -6.60
N TRP A 11 3.68 0.20 -5.48
CA TRP A 11 2.57 1.16 -5.43
C TRP A 11 2.66 2.28 -6.47
N THR A 12 3.81 2.96 -6.56
CA THR A 12 4.01 4.08 -7.50
C THR A 12 3.94 3.65 -8.95
N TYR A 13 4.27 2.40 -9.26
CA TYR A 13 4.18 1.85 -10.60
C TYR A 13 2.75 1.39 -10.93
N VAL A 14 2.08 0.69 -10.00
CA VAL A 14 0.80 0.02 -10.25
C VAL A 14 -0.39 0.96 -10.13
N SER A 15 -0.37 1.90 -9.17
CA SER A 15 -1.49 2.82 -8.91
C SER A 15 -2.01 3.54 -10.17
N PRO A 16 -1.18 4.22 -10.98
CA PRO A 16 -1.69 4.92 -12.18
C PRO A 16 -2.25 3.95 -13.25
N ARG A 17 -1.72 2.72 -13.32
CA ARG A 17 -2.20 1.70 -14.25
C ARG A 17 -3.56 1.15 -13.83
N MET A 18 -3.77 0.97 -12.52
CA MET A 18 -5.08 0.61 -11.98
C MET A 18 -6.12 1.71 -12.24
N GLU A 19 -5.77 2.98 -12.03
CA GLU A 19 -6.65 4.12 -12.36
C GLU A 19 -7.02 4.11 -13.86
N THR A 20 -6.04 3.89 -14.73
CA THR A 20 -6.28 3.82 -16.19
C THR A 20 -7.22 2.67 -16.56
N ALA A 21 -6.99 1.48 -15.99
CA ALA A 21 -7.80 0.29 -16.26
C ALA A 21 -9.25 0.45 -15.74
N LEU A 22 -9.44 1.02 -14.54
CA LEU A 22 -10.77 1.31 -13.99
C LEU A 22 -11.55 2.27 -14.89
N LYS A 23 -10.89 3.32 -15.36
CA LYS A 23 -11.52 4.29 -16.26
C LYS A 23 -11.89 3.66 -17.61
N GLN A 24 -10.98 2.88 -18.21
CA GLN A 24 -11.18 2.34 -19.56
C GLN A 24 -12.15 1.15 -19.61
N ILE A 25 -12.11 0.28 -18.61
CA ILE A 25 -12.90 -0.97 -18.60
C ILE A 25 -14.27 -0.73 -17.95
N ASN A 26 -14.31 0.04 -16.85
CA ASN A 26 -15.51 0.18 -16.02
C ASN A 26 -16.15 1.57 -16.09
N ASN A 27 -15.56 2.53 -16.82
CA ASN A 27 -15.95 3.95 -16.81
C ASN A 27 -16.04 4.52 -15.37
N ASP A 28 -15.09 4.12 -14.52
CA ASP A 28 -15.04 4.45 -13.10
C ASP A 28 -13.85 5.37 -12.79
N GLU A 29 -14.11 6.47 -12.08
CA GLU A 29 -13.10 7.47 -11.71
C GLU A 29 -12.57 7.31 -10.28
N ARG A 30 -12.97 6.24 -9.57
CA ARG A 30 -12.42 5.93 -8.25
C ARG A 30 -10.92 5.67 -8.33
N ARG A 31 -10.21 6.16 -7.31
CA ARG A 31 -8.76 5.95 -7.16
C ARG A 31 -8.48 4.82 -6.17
N PRO A 32 -7.45 3.99 -6.41
CA PRO A 32 -7.06 2.98 -5.46
C PRO A 32 -6.56 3.61 -4.15
N THR A 33 -6.88 3.01 -3.01
CA THR A 33 -6.41 3.45 -1.70
C THR A 33 -5.18 2.66 -1.27
N PHE A 34 -4.16 3.35 -0.73
CA PHE A 34 -2.95 2.70 -0.25
C PHE A 34 -3.11 2.07 1.14
N VAL A 35 -2.67 0.82 1.25
CA VAL A 35 -2.54 0.08 2.51
C VAL A 35 -1.15 -0.56 2.56
N GLY A 36 -0.29 -0.04 3.44
CA GLY A 36 1.08 -0.50 3.67
C GLY A 36 1.81 0.32 4.76
N ARG A 37 3.14 0.19 4.82
CA ARG A 37 3.98 0.98 5.74
C ARG A 37 4.07 2.45 5.29
N ALA A 38 4.25 3.36 6.25
CA ALA A 38 4.51 4.76 5.94
C ALA A 38 5.83 4.92 5.16
N PRO A 39 6.04 6.03 4.42
CA PRO A 39 7.31 6.26 3.73
C PRO A 39 8.50 6.17 4.68
N ALA A 40 9.57 5.49 4.26
CA ALA A 40 10.78 5.33 5.05
C ALA A 40 12.01 5.31 4.14
N ALA A 41 13.17 5.67 4.70
CA ALA A 41 14.45 5.56 3.99
C ALA A 41 14.94 4.10 3.94
N ALA A 42 14.66 3.33 5.00
CA ALA A 42 15.02 1.92 5.10
C ALA A 42 13.84 1.01 4.69
N PRO A 43 14.10 -0.21 4.19
CA PRO A 43 13.04 -1.16 3.80
C PRO A 43 12.12 -1.59 4.94
N ALA A 44 12.66 -1.68 6.16
CA ALA A 44 11.92 -2.05 7.36
C ALA A 44 12.62 -1.50 8.61
N THR A 45 11.88 -1.45 9.73
CA THR A 45 12.45 -1.26 11.06
C THR A 45 13.35 -2.43 11.45
N GLY A 46 14.47 -2.15 12.12
CA GLY A 46 15.38 -3.18 12.66
C GLY A 46 14.88 -3.83 13.96
N TYR A 47 13.85 -3.26 14.60
CA TYR A 47 13.27 -3.81 15.82
C TYR A 47 12.11 -4.77 15.49
N ASN A 48 12.27 -6.06 15.79
CA ASN A 48 11.25 -7.08 15.51
C ASN A 48 9.88 -6.71 16.12
N ALA A 49 9.85 -6.24 17.37
CA ALA A 49 8.61 -5.84 18.02
C ALA A 49 7.85 -4.75 17.24
N VAL A 50 8.57 -3.75 16.72
CA VAL A 50 7.96 -2.68 15.90
C VAL A 50 7.50 -3.24 14.56
N HIS A 51 8.28 -4.13 13.94
CA HIS A 51 7.91 -4.77 12.67
C HIS A 51 6.58 -5.54 12.78
N GLN A 52 6.38 -6.29 13.88
CA GLN A 52 5.13 -7.01 14.14
C GLN A 52 3.93 -6.07 14.33
N ILE A 53 4.13 -4.96 15.05
CA ILE A 53 3.10 -3.93 15.22
C ILE A 53 2.70 -3.34 13.86
N GLU A 54 3.67 -3.00 13.02
CA GLU A 54 3.42 -2.50 11.68
C GLU A 54 2.66 -3.52 10.81
N GLN A 55 3.04 -4.79 10.88
CA GLN A 55 2.40 -5.85 10.12
C GLN A 55 0.93 -6.03 10.51
N ASN A 56 0.65 -6.08 11.82
CA ASN A 56 -0.71 -6.17 12.34
C ASN A 56 -1.55 -4.95 11.94
N ARG A 57 -0.95 -3.75 11.93
CA ARG A 57 -1.62 -2.52 11.47
C ARG A 57 -1.98 -2.60 9.99
N ILE A 58 -1.10 -3.16 9.14
CA ILE A 58 -1.38 -3.35 7.70
C ILE A 58 -2.58 -4.28 7.52
N ILE A 59 -2.58 -5.44 8.18
CA ILE A 59 -3.68 -6.43 8.09
C ILE A 59 -4.99 -5.81 8.56
N LYS A 60 -4.99 -5.15 9.72
CA LYS A 60 -6.19 -4.51 10.25
C LYS A 60 -6.73 -3.43 9.30
N LYS A 61 -5.84 -2.60 8.75
CA LYS A 61 -6.23 -1.56 7.79
C LYS A 61 -6.78 -2.17 6.50
N ALA A 62 -6.18 -3.25 6.00
CA ALA A 62 -6.62 -3.92 4.78
C ALA A 62 -8.05 -4.47 4.86
N LEU A 63 -8.47 -4.91 6.04
CA LEU A 63 -9.80 -5.49 6.26
C LEU A 63 -10.87 -4.47 6.68
N THR A 64 -10.49 -3.22 6.91
CA THR A 64 -11.42 -2.15 7.36
C THR A 64 -11.72 -1.11 6.29
N VAL A 65 -10.85 -1.01 5.26
CA VAL A 65 -10.97 -0.04 4.15
C VAL A 65 -11.95 -0.54 3.10
#